data_AF-A0AAN7VDP1-F1
#
_entry.id   AF-A0AAN7VDP1-F1
#
_cell.length_a   1.000
_cell.length_b   1.000
_cell.length_c   1.000
_cell.angle_alpha   90.00
_cell.angle_beta   90.00
_cell.angle_gamma   90.00
#
_symmetry.space_group_name_H-M   'P 1'
#
loop_
_entity.id
_entity.type
_entity.pdbx_description
1 polymer ?
#
loop_
_entity_poly.entity_id
_entity_poly.type
_entity_poly.pdbx_seq_one_letter_code
_entity_poly.pdbx_strand_id
1 'polypeptide(L)'
;MSFPTKKEREVCWSAKDNYWLCLDKNNQKESVKEGPCAELRKLYEKSCSNQWVKHFDRKRSYLLFKEKVETEGYAPLDDSKYK
;
A
#
# COMPACT_ATOMS: atom_id res chain seq x y z
N MET A 1 -9.80 -17.15 14.46
CA MET A 1 -9.37 -16.52 13.20
C MET A 1 -9.94 -17.34 12.07
N SER A 2 -11.00 -16.84 11.40
CA SER A 2 -11.59 -17.55 10.25
C SER A 2 -10.71 -17.31 9.03
N PHE A 3 -10.37 -18.38 8.31
CA PHE A 3 -9.66 -18.27 7.05
C PHE A 3 -10.64 -17.73 6.00
N PRO A 4 -10.35 -16.59 5.34
CA PRO A 4 -11.28 -16.01 4.37
C PRO A 4 -11.48 -16.98 3.21
N THR A 5 -12.73 -17.16 2.82
CA THR A 5 -13.13 -17.96 1.65
C THR A 5 -12.59 -17.34 0.35
N LYS A 6 -12.61 -18.09 -0.75
CA LYS A 6 -12.16 -17.57 -2.06
C LYS A 6 -12.88 -16.28 -2.45
N LYS A 7 -14.20 -16.22 -2.26
CA LYS A 7 -15.02 -15.05 -2.58
C LYS A 7 -14.65 -13.84 -1.73
N GLU A 8 -14.44 -14.03 -0.42
CA GLU A 8 -14.03 -12.94 0.48
C GLU A 8 -12.63 -12.40 0.10
N ARG A 9 -11.71 -13.28 -0.33
CA ARG A 9 -10.40 -12.84 -0.84
C ARG A 9 -10.53 -12.01 -2.11
N GLU A 10 -11.39 -12.40 -3.06
CA GLU A 10 -11.64 -11.64 -4.29
C GLU A 10 -12.22 -10.24 -3.99
N VAL A 11 -13.17 -10.16 -3.05
CA VAL A 11 -13.72 -8.86 -2.59
C VAL A 11 -12.63 -8.00 -1.95
N CYS A 12 -11.80 -8.58 -1.09
CA CYS A 12 -10.68 -7.87 -0.47
C CYS A 12 -9.67 -7.36 -1.51
N TRP A 13 -9.27 -8.20 -2.48
CA TRP A 13 -8.31 -7.80 -3.51
C TRP A 13 -8.87 -6.71 -4.43
N SER A 14 -10.15 -6.80 -4.81
CA SER A 14 -10.77 -5.75 -5.62
C SER A 14 -10.89 -4.41 -4.86
N ALA A 15 -11.21 -4.44 -3.56
CA ALA A 15 -11.20 -3.23 -2.72
C ALA A 15 -9.79 -2.62 -2.61
N LYS A 16 -8.76 -3.46 -2.47
CA LYS A 16 -7.35 -3.05 -2.46
C LYS A 16 -6.96 -2.38 -3.78
N ASP A 17 -7.27 -3.00 -4.92
CA ASP A 17 -6.92 -2.47 -6.25
C ASP A 17 -7.62 -1.12 -6.52
N ASN A 18 -8.89 -0.99 -6.14
CA ASN A 18 -9.62 0.28 -6.25
C ASN A 18 -9.00 1.39 -5.39
N TYR A 19 -8.59 1.07 -4.15
CA TYR A 19 -7.92 2.03 -3.28
C TYR A 19 -6.56 2.46 -3.87
N TRP A 20 -5.75 1.52 -4.36
CA TRP A 20 -4.45 1.84 -4.98
C TRP A 20 -4.60 2.68 -6.23
N LEU A 21 -5.54 2.34 -7.11
CA LEU A 21 -5.82 3.09 -8.33
C LEU A 21 -6.28 4.53 -8.02
N CYS A 22 -7.03 4.73 -6.94
CA CYS A 22 -7.38 6.08 -6.48
C CYS A 22 -6.15 6.86 -6.02
N LEU A 23 -5.25 6.23 -5.26
CA LEU A 23 -4.04 6.89 -4.76
C LEU A 23 -3.10 7.25 -5.91
N ASP A 24 -2.94 6.36 -6.89
CA ASP A 24 -2.10 6.59 -8.07
C ASP A 24 -2.66 7.75 -8.91
N LYS A 25 -3.98 7.83 -9.10
CA LYS A 25 -4.65 8.97 -9.76
C LYS A 25 -4.43 10.31 -9.05
N ASN A 26 -4.31 10.28 -7.72
CA ASN A 26 -4.10 11.48 -6.92
C ASN A 26 -2.61 11.76 -6.62
N ASN A 27 -1.68 11.01 -7.25
CA ASN A 27 -0.24 11.06 -6.97
C ASN A 27 0.11 10.91 -5.47
N GLN A 28 -0.74 10.21 -4.71
CA GLN A 28 -0.51 9.93 -3.30
C GLN A 28 0.39 8.70 -3.17
N LYS A 29 1.70 8.98 -2.96
CA LYS A 29 2.75 7.97 -2.78
C LYS A 29 2.66 7.25 -1.43
N GLU A 30 1.88 7.74 -0.48
CA GLU A 30 1.69 7.06 0.79
C GLU A 30 0.26 6.52 0.92
N SER A 31 0.10 5.47 1.72
CA SER A 31 -1.22 4.97 2.12
C SER A 31 -1.81 5.95 3.13
N VAL A 32 -2.39 7.03 2.64
CA VAL A 32 -3.02 8.05 3.49
C VAL A 32 -4.40 7.55 3.90
N LYS A 33 -4.70 7.65 5.21
CA LYS A 33 -6.03 7.33 5.76
C LYS A 33 -7.07 8.40 5.44
N GLU A 34 -6.60 9.61 5.17
CA GLU A 34 -7.39 10.81 4.96
C GLU A 34 -7.11 11.38 3.56
N GLY A 35 -8.13 12.01 2.96
CA GLY A 35 -8.05 12.56 1.61
C GLY A 35 -9.12 12.00 0.66
N PRO A 36 -8.96 12.19 -0.66
CA PRO A 36 -9.99 11.86 -1.65
C PRO A 36 -10.32 10.36 -1.71
N CYS A 37 -9.40 9.50 -1.26
CA CYS A 37 -9.55 8.05 -1.25
C CYS A 37 -9.97 7.46 0.11
N ALA A 38 -10.35 8.29 1.09
CA ALA A 38 -10.69 7.84 2.45
C ALA A 38 -11.88 6.86 2.50
N GLU A 39 -12.89 7.06 1.65
CA GLU A 39 -14.04 6.14 1.58
C GLU A 39 -13.63 4.76 1.04
N LEU A 40 -12.76 4.72 0.02
CA LEU A 40 -12.19 3.47 -0.49
C LEU A 40 -11.28 2.81 0.55
N ARG A 41 -10.58 3.60 1.37
CA ARG A 41 -9.78 3.09 2.49
C ARG A 41 -10.65 2.36 3.51
N LYS A 42 -11.77 2.95 3.92
CA LYS A 42 -12.73 2.31 4.85
C LYS A 42 -13.28 1.02 4.28
N LEU A 43 -13.64 0.99 2.99
CA LEU A 43 -14.13 -0.21 2.33
C LEU A 43 -13.06 -1.32 2.31
N TYR A 44 -11.82 -0.95 2.03
CA TYR A 44 -10.68 -1.86 2.03
C TYR A 44 -10.40 -2.44 3.42
N GLU A 45 -10.38 -1.61 4.48
CA GLU A 45 -10.21 -2.08 5.86
C GLU A 45 -11.36 -2.94 6.36
N LYS A 46 -12.59 -2.70 5.88
CA LYS A 46 -13.76 -3.52 6.21
C LYS A 46 -13.77 -4.87 5.48
N SER A 47 -13.30 -4.89 4.24
CA SER A 47 -13.34 -6.08 3.37
C SER A 47 -12.16 -7.02 3.59
N CYS A 48 -11.02 -6.49 4.05
CA CYS A 48 -9.80 -7.24 4.26
C CYS A 48 -9.51 -7.45 5.75
N SER A 49 -8.79 -8.52 6.08
CA SER A 49 -8.27 -8.69 7.44
C SER A 49 -7.21 -7.62 7.74
N ASN A 50 -7.11 -7.20 9.00
CA ASN A 50 -6.10 -6.22 9.43
C ASN A 50 -4.65 -6.64 9.10
N GLN A 51 -4.36 -7.94 9.11
CA GLN A 51 -3.04 -8.46 8.74
C GLN A 51 -2.75 -8.25 7.26
N TRP A 52 -3.74 -8.50 6.41
CA TRP A 52 -3.63 -8.30 4.97
C TRP A 52 -3.49 -6.82 4.63
N VAL A 53 -4.28 -5.96 5.27
CA VAL A 53 -4.17 -4.51 5.11
C VAL A 53 -2.73 -4.04 5.38
N LYS A 54 -2.17 -4.40 6.54
CA LYS A 54 -0.78 -4.07 6.89
C LYS A 54 0.24 -4.61 5.89
N HIS A 55 0.07 -5.86 5.45
CA HIS A 55 0.97 -6.48 4.49
C HIS A 55 0.97 -5.73 3.15
N PHE A 56 -0.21 -5.43 2.62
CA PHE A 56 -0.37 -4.74 1.35
C PHE A 56 0.08 -3.28 1.43
N ASP A 57 -0.19 -2.56 2.53
CA ASP A 57 0.31 -1.19 2.72
C ASP A 57 1.84 -1.17 2.67
N ARG A 58 2.50 -2.08 3.41
CA ARG A 58 3.97 -2.24 3.36
C ARG A 58 4.46 -2.59 1.95
N LYS A 59 3.74 -3.48 1.25
CA LYS A 59 4.07 -3.87 -0.12
C LYS A 59 4.01 -2.67 -1.06
N ARG A 60 3.00 -1.80 -0.94
CA ARG A 60 2.89 -0.58 -1.77
C ARG A 60 4.05 0.37 -1.52
N SER A 61 4.39 0.65 -0.27
CA SER A 61 5.55 1.50 0.06
C SER A 61 6.85 0.94 -0.51
N TYR A 62 7.06 -0.38 -0.44
CA TYR A 62 8.21 -1.02 -1.06
C TYR A 62 8.22 -0.88 -2.58
N LEU A 63 7.08 -1.07 -3.26
CA LEU A 63 6.99 -0.93 -4.71
C LEU A 63 7.32 0.50 -5.16
N LEU A 64 6.80 1.50 -4.45
CA LEU A 64 7.09 2.91 -4.73
C LEU A 64 8.56 3.26 -4.45
N PHE A 65 9.14 2.73 -3.37
CA PHE A 65 10.56 2.88 -3.11
C PHE A 65 11.40 2.21 -4.21
N LYS A 66 11.03 1.01 -4.64
CA LYS A 66 11.71 0.28 -5.71
C LYS A 66 11.67 1.08 -7.02
N GLU A 67 10.51 1.58 -7.40
CA GLU A 67 10.34 2.44 -8.59
C GLU A 67 11.22 3.70 -8.48
N LYS A 68 11.26 4.34 -7.29
CA LYS A 68 12.13 5.48 -7.04
C LYS A 68 13.61 5.14 -7.22
N VAL A 69 14.07 4.01 -6.68
CA VAL A 69 15.46 3.56 -6.83
C VAL A 69 15.79 3.20 -8.28
N GLU A 70 14.85 2.60 -9.02
CA GLU A 70 15.04 2.28 -10.45
C GLU A 70 15.11 3.54 -11.32
N THR A 71 14.39 4.60 -10.96
CA THR A 71 14.32 5.86 -11.73
C THR A 71 15.39 6.89 -11.35
N GLU A 72 15.62 7.09 -10.05
CA GLU A 72 16.54 8.10 -9.51
C GLU A 72 17.91 7.51 -9.14
N GLY A 73 18.05 6.19 -9.14
CA GLY A 73 19.26 5.49 -8.69
C GLY A 73 19.30 5.26 -7.17
N TYR A 74 20.39 4.65 -6.71
CA TYR A 74 20.63 4.37 -5.30
C TYR A 74 21.55 5.43 -4.69
N ALA A 75 21.12 6.06 -3.58
CA ALA A 75 22.00 6.91 -2.78
C ALA A 75 22.87 6.04 -1.86
N PRO A 76 24.20 6.07 -1.99
CA PRO A 76 25.09 5.35 -1.09
C PRO A 76 24.92 5.84 0.35
N LEU A 77 25.04 4.93 1.33
CA LEU A 77 25.07 5.29 2.74
C LEU A 77 26.32 6.13 3.02
N ASP A 78 26.14 7.25 3.72
CA ASP A 78 27.26 8.09 4.16
C ASP A 78 27.90 7.46 5.41
N ASP A 79 29.02 6.78 5.20
CA ASP A 79 29.80 6.11 6.24
C ASP A 79 30.42 7.09 7.27
N SER A 80 30.43 8.40 6.99
CA SER A 80 30.97 9.41 7.92
C SER A 80 30.18 9.55 9.22
N LYS A 81 28.95 9.00 9.26
CA LYS A 81 28.05 9.09 10.41
C LYS A 81 28.25 8.00 11.47
N TYR A 82 29.07 6.99 11.19
CA TYR A 82 29.29 5.82 12.07
C TYR A 82 30.76 5.65 12.49
N LYS A 83 31.59 6.67 12.24
CA LYS A 83 33.01 6.72 12.59
C LYS A 83 33.23 7.72 13.71
#